data_AF-A0A969BGK2-F1
#
_entry.id   AF-A0A969BGK2-F1
#
_cell.length_a   1.000
_cell.length_b   1.000
_cell.length_c   1.000
_cell.angle_alpha   90.00
_cell.angle_beta   90.00
_cell.angle_gamma   90.00
#
_symmetry.space_group_name_H-M   'P 1'
#
loop_
_entity.id
_entity.type
_entity.pdbx_description
1 polymer ?
#
loop_
_entity_poly.entity_id
_entity_poly.type
_entity_poly.pdbx_seq_one_letter_code
_entity_poly.pdbx_strand_id
1 'polypeptide(L)'
;MDEMIAQEDIESRKQQVAKISDVLSNALQGLDVKYRDVLRLYYQERLTQQQIMQQLEISQPTVSRRLVKGRNSLLVALVKWLQDLNVNNSVKSTQVEDISIALEEYLVVNYGSLRAEQETKSIPIMHE
;
A
#
# COMPACT_ATOMS: atom_id res chain seq x y z
N MET A 1 4.55 16.69 32.57
CA MET A 1 4.42 15.23 32.71
C MET A 1 3.54 14.68 31.58
N ASP A 2 2.46 15.37 31.20
CA ASP A 2 1.66 15.07 30.01
C ASP A 2 2.40 15.20 28.66
N GLU A 3 3.33 16.16 28.50
CA GLU A 3 4.05 16.34 27.23
C GLU A 3 4.96 15.15 26.86
N MET A 4 5.54 14.48 27.86
CA MET A 4 6.43 13.33 27.64
C MET A 4 5.64 12.09 27.19
N ILE A 5 4.46 11.87 27.79
CA ILE A 5 3.54 10.78 27.42
C ILE A 5 2.96 10.99 26.02
N ALA A 6 2.63 12.24 25.66
CA ALA A 6 2.14 12.58 24.33
C ALA A 6 3.22 12.38 23.25
N GLN A 7 4.48 12.65 23.55
CA GLN A 7 5.60 12.44 22.63
C GLN A 7 5.87 10.95 22.37
N GLU A 8 5.90 10.13 23.42
CA GLU A 8 6.10 8.67 23.27
C GLU A 8 4.99 8.02 22.42
N ASP A 9 3.74 8.45 22.58
CA ASP A 9 2.61 7.96 21.79
C ASP A 9 2.67 8.39 20.31
N ILE A 10 3.12 9.62 20.04
CA ILE A 10 3.33 10.11 18.67
C ILE A 10 4.46 9.34 17.98
N GLU A 11 5.57 9.10 18.66
CA GLU A 11 6.71 8.36 18.12
C GLU A 11 6.35 6.90 17.82
N SER A 12 5.64 6.25 18.74
CA SER A 12 5.15 4.88 18.54
C SER A 12 4.22 4.78 17.31
N ARG A 13 3.27 5.71 17.18
CA ARG A 13 2.37 5.76 16.00
C ARG A 13 3.13 6.02 14.70
N LYS A 14 4.10 6.93 14.69
CA LYS A 14 4.95 7.18 13.51
C LYS A 14 5.72 5.94 13.09
N GLN A 15 6.28 5.20 14.05
CA GLN A 15 6.98 3.95 13.78
C GLN A 15 6.06 2.89 13.20
N GLN A 16 4.82 2.78 13.69
CA GLN A 16 3.83 1.85 13.14
C GLN A 16 3.45 2.21 11.70
N VAL A 17 3.16 3.47 11.42
CA VAL A 17 2.84 3.94 10.06
C VAL A 17 4.01 3.72 9.11
N ALA A 18 5.24 3.98 9.55
CA ALA A 18 6.44 3.72 8.75
C ALA A 18 6.60 2.24 8.38
N LYS A 19 6.32 1.32 9.32
CA LYS A 19 6.35 -0.12 9.06
C LYS A 19 5.28 -0.55 8.07
N ILE A 20 4.06 -0.01 8.20
CA ILE A 20 2.98 -0.28 7.23
C ILE A 20 3.39 0.22 5.84
N SER A 21 3.96 1.44 5.75
CA SER A 21 4.46 2.00 4.50
C SER A 21 5.50 1.08 3.86
N ASP A 22 6.49 0.62 4.63
CA ASP A 22 7.55 -0.27 4.14
C ASP A 22 7.00 -1.62 3.64
N VAL A 23 6.06 -2.23 4.37
CA VAL A 23 5.42 -3.49 3.95
C VAL A 23 4.66 -3.32 2.63
N LEU A 24 3.87 -2.25 2.50
CA LEU A 24 3.10 -1.97 1.29
C LEU A 24 4.00 -1.57 0.11
N SER A 25 5.05 -0.81 0.40
CA SER A 25 6.11 -0.42 -0.53
C SER A 25 6.82 -1.65 -1.11
N ASN A 26 7.29 -2.55 -0.26
CA ASN A 26 7.95 -3.80 -0.69
C ASN A 26 6.98 -4.70 -1.48
N ALA A 27 5.73 -4.80 -1.03
CA ALA A 27 4.70 -5.54 -1.77
C ALA A 27 4.50 -4.94 -3.16
N LEU A 28 4.34 -3.61 -3.28
CA LEU A 28 4.22 -2.90 -4.55
C LEU A 28 5.40 -3.19 -5.49
N GLN A 29 6.64 -3.23 -5.00
CA GLN A 29 7.81 -3.59 -5.83
C GLN A 29 7.70 -4.99 -6.42
N GLY A 30 7.21 -5.95 -5.64
CA GLY A 30 7.02 -7.34 -6.05
C GLY A 30 5.85 -7.55 -7.02
N LEU A 31 4.97 -6.55 -7.20
CA LEU A 31 3.88 -6.64 -8.16
C LEU A 31 4.41 -6.51 -9.61
N ASP A 32 3.85 -7.33 -10.49
CA ASP A 32 3.99 -7.18 -11.94
C ASP A 32 3.61 -5.74 -12.36
N VAL A 33 4.38 -5.19 -13.29
CA VAL A 33 4.22 -3.82 -13.81
C VAL A 33 2.78 -3.56 -14.23
N LYS A 34 2.09 -4.53 -14.84
CA LYS A 34 0.70 -4.37 -15.29
C LYS A 34 -0.30 -4.09 -14.15
N TYR A 35 0.00 -4.55 -12.93
CA TYR A 35 -0.82 -4.25 -11.74
C TYR A 35 -0.43 -2.91 -11.15
N ARG A 36 0.87 -2.61 -11.07
CA ARG A 36 1.37 -1.31 -10.61
C ARG A 36 0.87 -0.16 -11.45
N ASP A 37 0.86 -0.29 -12.78
CA ASP A 37 0.38 0.78 -13.67
C ASP A 37 -1.08 1.10 -13.43
N VAL A 38 -1.93 0.09 -13.33
CA VAL A 38 -3.36 0.29 -13.10
C VAL A 38 -3.61 0.90 -11.71
N LEU A 39 -2.87 0.47 -10.68
CA LEU A 39 -2.94 1.07 -9.35
C LEU A 39 -2.45 2.53 -9.34
N ARG A 40 -1.37 2.84 -10.05
CA ARG A 40 -0.86 4.21 -10.19
C ARG A 40 -1.86 5.12 -10.88
N LEU A 41 -2.40 4.70 -12.02
CA LEU A 41 -3.37 5.50 -12.76
C LEU A 41 -4.64 5.76 -11.92
N TYR A 42 -5.05 4.79 -11.11
CA TYR A 42 -6.23 4.91 -10.26
C TYR A 42 -5.98 5.74 -8.99
N TYR A 43 -4.97 5.41 -8.20
CA TYR A 43 -4.70 6.03 -6.89
C TYR A 43 -3.82 7.28 -6.97
N GLN A 44 -2.91 7.38 -7.92
CA GLN A 44 -2.06 8.57 -8.05
C GLN A 44 -2.69 9.60 -8.99
N GLU A 45 -3.14 9.16 -10.16
CA GLU A 45 -3.66 10.05 -11.22
C GLU A 45 -5.18 10.23 -11.17
N ARG A 46 -5.87 9.56 -10.24
CA ARG A 46 -7.32 9.65 -10.01
C ARG A 46 -8.17 9.34 -11.25
N LEU A 47 -7.64 8.52 -12.16
CA LEU A 47 -8.36 8.14 -13.36
C LEU A 47 -9.43 7.12 -13.06
N THR A 48 -10.58 7.28 -13.71
CA THR A 48 -11.65 6.28 -13.73
C THR A 48 -11.22 5.03 -14.49
N GLN A 49 -11.86 3.88 -14.24
CA GLN A 49 -11.57 2.65 -14.99
C GLN A 49 -11.76 2.81 -16.51
N GLN A 50 -12.67 3.69 -16.95
CA GLN A 50 -12.87 4.01 -18.36
C GLN A 50 -11.71 4.83 -18.94
N GLN A 51 -11.16 5.78 -18.18
CA GLN A 51 -9.98 6.54 -18.63
C GLN A 51 -8.74 5.64 -18.69
N ILE A 52 -8.56 4.76 -17.69
CA ILE A 52 -7.48 3.77 -17.68
C ILE A 52 -7.59 2.80 -18.87
N MET A 53 -8.82 2.40 -19.21
CA MET A 53 -9.11 1.56 -20.38
C MET A 53 -8.59 2.23 -21.67
N GLN A 54 -8.86 3.52 -21.85
CA GLN A 54 -8.39 4.29 -23.00
C GLN A 54 -6.87 4.46 -22.99
N GLN A 55 -6.28 4.77 -21.84
CA GLN A 55 -4.84 5.06 -21.74
C GLN A 55 -3.96 3.81 -21.89
N LEU A 56 -4.43 2.66 -21.42
CA LEU A 56 -3.68 1.40 -21.52
C LEU A 56 -4.11 0.54 -22.72
N GLU A 57 -5.11 0.98 -23.49
CA GLU A 57 -5.67 0.27 -24.66
C GLU A 57 -6.08 -1.19 -24.33
N ILE A 58 -6.60 -1.41 -23.12
CA ILE A 58 -7.10 -2.71 -22.64
C ILE A 58 -8.58 -2.61 -22.30
N SER A 59 -9.29 -3.74 -22.21
CA SER A 59 -10.72 -3.74 -21.88
C SER A 59 -10.99 -3.34 -20.41
N GLN A 60 -12.14 -2.69 -20.17
CA GLN A 60 -12.57 -2.30 -18.82
C GLN A 60 -12.62 -3.47 -17.82
N PRO A 61 -13.09 -4.70 -18.18
CA PRO A 61 -13.00 -5.85 -17.29
C PRO A 61 -11.56 -6.23 -16.94
N THR A 62 -10.60 -5.99 -17.84
CA THR A 62 -9.17 -6.23 -17.57
C THR A 62 -8.62 -5.21 -16.58
N VAL A 63 -9.00 -3.93 -16.71
CA VAL A 63 -8.68 -2.87 -15.72
C VAL A 63 -9.20 -3.26 -14.35
N SER A 64 -10.48 -3.60 -14.24
CA SER A 64 -11.13 -4.01 -12.98
C SER A 64 -10.40 -5.20 -12.34
N ARG A 65 -10.12 -6.26 -13.11
CA ARG A 65 -9.39 -7.44 -12.62
C ARG A 65 -7.97 -7.09 -12.16
N ARG A 66 -7.28 -6.18 -12.85
CA ARG A 66 -5.93 -5.74 -12.46
C ARG A 66 -5.95 -4.90 -11.19
N LEU A 67 -6.93 -4.00 -11.02
CA LEU A 67 -7.15 -3.25 -9.78
C LEU A 67 -7.36 -4.20 -8.59
N VAL A 68 -8.34 -5.12 -8.72
CA VAL A 68 -8.68 -6.06 -7.65
C VAL A 68 -7.49 -6.95 -7.31
N LYS A 69 -6.79 -7.51 -8.31
CA LYS A 69 -5.59 -8.34 -8.06
C LYS A 69 -4.45 -7.55 -7.42
N GLY A 70 -4.22 -6.31 -7.87
CA GLY A 70 -3.21 -5.43 -7.30
C GLY A 70 -3.50 -5.15 -5.82
N ARG A 71 -4.71 -4.68 -5.51
CA ARG A 71 -5.15 -4.41 -4.14
C ARG A 71 -5.12 -5.66 -3.26
N ASN A 72 -5.62 -6.79 -3.75
CA ASN A 72 -5.58 -8.05 -2.99
C ASN A 72 -4.16 -8.50 -2.68
N SER A 73 -3.20 -8.25 -3.58
CA SER A 73 -1.79 -8.60 -3.32
C SER A 73 -1.22 -7.76 -2.18
N LEU A 74 -1.54 -6.46 -2.13
CA LEU A 74 -1.17 -5.58 -1.02
C LEU A 74 -1.84 -5.98 0.29
N LEU A 75 -3.14 -6.31 0.24
CA LEU A 75 -3.89 -6.79 1.40
C LEU A 75 -3.29 -8.07 1.97
N VAL A 76 -2.96 -9.04 1.12
CA VAL A 76 -2.33 -10.30 1.55
C VAL A 76 -0.98 -10.04 2.21
N ALA A 77 -0.15 -9.16 1.65
CA ALA A 77 1.13 -8.80 2.25
C ALA A 77 0.96 -8.16 3.64
N LEU A 78 0.01 -7.23 3.77
CA LEU A 78 -0.28 -6.56 5.03
C LEU A 78 -0.85 -7.52 6.08
N VAL A 79 -1.82 -8.36 5.71
CA VAL A 79 -2.42 -9.36 6.61
C VAL A 79 -1.37 -10.37 7.06
N LYS A 80 -0.50 -10.83 6.15
CA LYS A 80 0.59 -11.74 6.49
C LYS A 80 1.56 -11.10 7.49
N TRP A 81 1.97 -9.85 7.26
CA TRP A 81 2.82 -9.13 8.19
C TRP A 81 2.16 -8.95 9.56
N LEU A 82 0.87 -8.64 9.62
CA LEU A 82 0.11 -8.55 10.87
C LEU A 82 0.03 -9.90 11.60
N GLN A 83 -0.15 -11.00 10.87
CA GLN A 83 -0.13 -12.35 11.43
C GLN A 83 1.24 -12.72 12.00
N ASP A 84 2.32 -12.41 11.27
CA ASP A 84 3.70 -12.66 11.71
C ASP A 84 4.05 -11.85 12.98
N LEU A 85 3.51 -10.65 13.12
CA LEU A 85 3.62 -9.86 14.37
C LEU A 85 2.79 -10.43 15.52
N ASN A 86 1.66 -11.07 15.22
CA ASN A 86 0.66 -11.49 16.20
C ASN A 86 0.64 -13.02 16.37
N VAL A 87 1.82 -13.60 16.63
CA VAL A 87 2.14 -15.05 16.69
C VAL A 87 1.11 -15.91 17.47
N ASN A 88 0.26 -15.32 18.34
CA ASN A 88 -0.76 -16.01 19.13
C ASN A 88 -2.23 -15.73 18.78
N ASN A 89 -2.55 -14.86 17.80
CA ASN A 89 -3.93 -14.50 17.47
C ASN A 89 -4.16 -14.48 15.95
N SER A 90 -4.87 -15.50 15.46
CA SER A 90 -5.28 -15.58 14.05
C SER A 90 -6.15 -14.38 13.68
N VAL A 91 -5.76 -13.66 12.62
CA VAL A 91 -6.62 -12.65 11.99
C VAL A 91 -7.91 -13.33 11.52
N LYS A 92 -9.06 -12.87 12.04
CA LYS A 92 -10.38 -13.41 11.68
C LYS A 92 -10.87 -12.79 10.37
N SER A 93 -11.80 -13.46 9.67
CA SER A 93 -12.38 -12.94 8.42
C SER A 93 -12.97 -11.53 8.55
N THR A 94 -13.59 -11.21 9.69
CA THR A 94 -14.12 -9.86 9.98
C THR A 94 -13.01 -8.81 10.02
N GLN A 95 -11.84 -9.14 10.56
CA GLN A 95 -10.69 -8.24 10.62
C GLN A 95 -10.05 -8.04 9.23
N VAL A 96 -10.07 -9.06 8.37
CA VAL A 96 -9.57 -8.93 6.99
C VAL A 96 -10.40 -7.91 6.22
N GLU A 97 -11.71 -7.87 6.42
CA GLU A 97 -12.58 -6.88 5.77
C GLU A 97 -12.29 -5.46 6.28
N ASP A 98 -12.15 -5.27 7.60
CA ASP A 98 -11.76 -4.00 8.20
C ASP A 98 -10.40 -3.51 7.67
N ILE A 99 -9.41 -4.42 7.60
CA ILE A 99 -8.08 -4.13 7.03
C ILE A 99 -8.20 -3.76 5.55
N SER A 100 -9.10 -4.42 4.81
CA SER A 100 -9.30 -4.13 3.39
C SER A 100 -9.84 -2.70 3.18
N ILE A 101 -10.76 -2.25 4.02
CA ILE A 101 -11.33 -0.89 3.96
C ILE A 101 -10.25 0.13 4.34
N ALA A 102 -9.56 -0.09 5.45
CA ALA A 102 -8.48 0.78 5.89
C ALA A 102 -7.34 0.87 4.85
N LEU A 103 -7.03 -0.23 4.17
CA LEU A 103 -6.06 -0.25 3.08
C LEU A 103 -6.50 0.61 1.89
N GLU A 104 -7.78 0.56 1.53
CA GLU A 104 -8.31 1.41 0.44
C GLU A 104 -8.13 2.89 0.77
N GLU A 105 -8.56 3.30 1.96
CA GLU A 105 -8.43 4.68 2.43
C GLU A 105 -6.97 5.12 2.49
N TYR A 106 -6.09 4.24 2.97
CA TYR A 106 -4.66 4.50 3.04
C TYR A 106 -4.06 4.69 1.64
N LEU A 107 -4.40 3.84 0.66
CA LEU A 107 -3.92 3.97 -0.72
C LEU A 107 -4.44 5.25 -1.38
N VAL A 108 -5.69 5.63 -1.13
CA VAL A 108 -6.22 6.90 -1.65
C VAL A 108 -5.34 8.07 -1.19
N VAL A 109 -4.94 8.12 0.07
CA VAL A 109 -4.18 9.27 0.61
C VAL A 109 -2.66 9.16 0.34
N ASN A 110 -2.09 7.96 0.41
CA ASN A 110 -0.63 7.79 0.53
C ASN A 110 0.05 7.07 -0.65
N TYR A 111 -0.68 6.70 -1.71
CA TYR A 111 -0.09 5.93 -2.82
C TYR A 111 1.10 6.63 -3.50
N GLY A 112 1.02 7.96 -3.68
CA GLY A 112 2.13 8.73 -4.25
C GLY A 112 3.40 8.66 -3.39
N SER A 113 3.24 8.74 -2.07
CA SER A 113 4.35 8.64 -1.11
C SER A 113 4.96 7.24 -1.09
N LEU A 114 4.13 6.19 -1.09
CA LEU A 114 4.57 4.79 -1.18
C LEU A 114 5.44 4.52 -2.41
N ARG A 115 5.18 5.24 -3.51
CA ARG A 115 5.94 5.12 -4.76
C ARG A 115 7.21 5.99 -4.73
N ALA A 116 7.15 7.19 -4.16
CA ALA A 116 8.33 8.05 -4.00
C ALA A 116 9.40 7.40 -3.10
N GLU A 117 9.01 6.65 -2.07
CA GLU A 117 9.92 5.86 -1.23
C GLU A 117 10.69 4.77 -2.01
N GLN A 118 10.20 4.36 -3.19
CA GLN A 118 10.89 3.42 -4.08
C GLN A 118 12.02 4.11 -4.84
N GLU A 119 11.77 5.35 -5.26
CA GLU A 119 12.69 6.13 -6.08
C GLU A 119 13.87 6.62 -5.24
N THR A 120 13.65 6.89 -3.94
CA THR A 120 14.71 7.31 -3.01
C THR A 120 15.61 6.17 -2.51
N LYS A 121 15.08 4.96 -2.29
CA LYS A 121 15.89 3.77 -1.92
C LYS A 121 16.75 3.23 -3.08
N SER A 122 16.50 3.67 -4.31
CA SER A 122 17.21 3.22 -5.53
C SER A 122 18.35 4.14 -5.96
N ILE A 123 18.61 5.25 -5.25
CA ILE A 123 19.77 6.09 -5.53
C ILE A 123 20.99 5.43 -4.85
N PRO A 124 21.96 4.87 -5.59
CA PRO A 124 23.22 4.48 -4.99
C PRO A 124 23.84 5.75 -4.43
N ILE A 125 24.09 5.73 -3.13
CA ILE A 125 24.91 6.73 -2.46
C ILE A 125 26.27 6.62 -3.14
N MET A 126 26.54 7.48 -4.13
CA MET A 126 27.89 7.68 -4.62
C MET A 126 28.67 8.24 -3.44
N HIS A 127 29.40 7.35 -2.78
CA HIS A 127 30.49 7.72 -1.89
C HIS A 127 31.44 8.61 -2.70
N GLU A 128 31.53 9.88 -2.32
CA GLU A 128 32.64 10.76 -2.64
C GLU A 128 33.53 10.90 -1.39
#